data_AF-A0A815MBR1-F1
#
_entry.id   AF-A0A815MBR1-F1
#
_cell.length_a   1.000
_cell.length_b   1.000
_cell.length_c   1.000
_cell.angle_alpha   90.00
_cell.angle_beta   90.00
_cell.angle_gamma   90.00
#
_symmetry.space_group_name_H-M   'P 1'
#
loop_
_entity.id
_entity.type
_entity.pdbx_description
1 polymer ?
#
loop_
_entity_poly.entity_id
_entity_poly.type
_entity_poly.pdbx_seq_one_letter_code
_entity_poly.pdbx_strand_id
1 'polypeptide(L)'
;MFVGDFMYPLYGHSLKVQSNSETSKRKRKIEVAASTDVEYGCELNVQPSQQKSESINKTVKKDVELIYRDIFLWCILTYRLAIAKIILGQMKTRICSALIASKILKSLTYYAPDHGSKERLHSEANVFETYAIEFVRCSYVYNKQQTCELIIRQINLYGDITCLQMAIAGDNKKFLNEDACQALLTNIWYDKIDPVQERTRLVINLLTMGVSQLFISMYEKHFYENRSKKQETNTMTSNHSTRR
;
A
#
# COMPACT_ATOMS: atom_id res chain seq x y z
N MET A 1 34.41 2.58 -1.82
CA MET A 1 34.29 1.91 -3.13
C MET A 1 33.08 1.00 -3.06
N PHE A 2 32.23 1.01 -4.09
CA PHE A 2 30.87 0.38 -4.18
C PHE A 2 29.69 1.15 -3.57
N VAL A 3 29.27 2.22 -4.24
CA VAL A 3 27.84 2.58 -4.43
C VAL A 3 27.74 3.19 -5.84
N GLY A 4 27.71 2.34 -6.86
CA GLY A 4 27.80 2.75 -8.27
C GLY A 4 26.67 2.26 -9.17
N ASP A 5 25.70 1.49 -8.68
CA ASP A 5 24.72 0.79 -9.54
C ASP A 5 23.27 1.21 -9.32
N PHE A 6 23.02 2.44 -8.89
CA PHE A 6 21.64 2.94 -8.81
C PHE A 6 21.48 4.35 -9.35
N MET A 7 22.04 4.62 -10.54
CA MET A 7 21.55 5.73 -11.37
C MET A 7 21.97 5.58 -12.84
N TYR A 8 20.95 5.46 -13.69
CA TYR A 8 20.91 5.62 -15.17
C TYR A 8 21.08 4.33 -15.99
N PRO A 9 20.25 4.15 -17.06
CA PRO A 9 20.29 5.02 -18.24
C PRO A 9 18.90 5.45 -18.75
N LEU A 10 18.73 6.74 -19.12
CA LEU A 10 17.88 7.22 -20.22
C LEU A 10 17.93 8.76 -20.28
N TYR A 11 19.05 9.30 -20.74
CA TYR A 11 19.08 10.60 -21.41
C TYR A 11 20.05 10.50 -22.57
N GLY A 12 19.48 10.23 -23.73
CA GLY A 12 20.21 10.08 -24.98
C GLY A 12 19.24 10.25 -26.13
N HIS A 13 18.83 11.49 -26.40
CA HIS A 13 18.65 11.94 -27.78
C HIS A 13 18.59 13.48 -27.84
N SER A 14 19.69 14.03 -28.36
CA SER A 14 19.87 15.27 -29.11
C SER A 14 18.85 16.40 -28.93
N LEU A 15 19.32 17.48 -28.31
CA LEU A 15 18.91 18.85 -28.60
C LEU A 15 18.96 19.12 -30.11
N LYS A 16 17.87 19.66 -30.67
CA LYS A 16 17.94 20.58 -31.80
C LYS A 16 17.27 21.88 -31.37
N VAL A 17 18.14 22.83 -31.04
CA VAL A 17 17.84 24.25 -30.95
C VAL A 17 17.39 24.71 -32.33
N GLN A 18 16.23 25.36 -32.42
CA GLN A 18 15.90 26.20 -33.55
C GLN A 18 15.30 27.50 -33.03
N SER A 19 16.16 28.51 -33.01
CA SER A 19 15.85 29.92 -32.84
C SER A 19 14.93 30.41 -33.96
N ASN A 20 13.93 31.21 -33.62
CA ASN A 20 13.38 32.30 -34.45
C ASN A 20 12.60 33.20 -33.48
N SER A 21 13.16 34.33 -33.04
CA SER A 21 12.98 35.64 -33.68
C SER A 21 11.53 35.88 -34.11
N GLU A 22 10.78 36.64 -33.31
CA GLU A 22 10.34 37.98 -33.72
C GLU A 22 9.42 38.60 -32.66
N THR A 23 9.93 39.69 -32.14
CA THR A 23 9.25 40.69 -31.33
C THR A 23 8.21 41.46 -32.15
N SER A 24 7.12 41.82 -31.46
CA SER A 24 6.41 43.11 -31.60
C SER A 24 5.40 43.28 -32.73
N LYS A 25 4.11 43.38 -32.33
CA LYS A 25 2.95 44.12 -32.91
C LYS A 25 1.69 43.38 -32.43
N ARG A 26 0.69 43.93 -31.73
CA ARG A 26 0.13 45.28 -31.71
C ARG A 26 -0.58 45.55 -30.38
N LYS A 27 -0.46 46.83 -30.03
CA LYS A 27 -1.08 47.67 -29.00
C LYS A 27 -2.55 47.36 -28.63
N ARG A 28 -2.78 47.52 -27.32
CA ARG A 28 -4.01 47.75 -26.56
C ARG A 28 -5.05 48.63 -27.26
N LYS A 29 -6.34 48.29 -27.11
CA LYS A 29 -7.43 49.25 -26.96
C LYS A 29 -8.46 48.72 -25.94
N ILE A 30 -8.86 49.63 -25.06
CA ILE A 30 -9.65 49.46 -23.83
C ILE A 30 -11.13 49.73 -24.13
N GLU A 31 -12.05 48.95 -23.52
CA GLU A 31 -13.33 49.37 -22.86
C GLU A 31 -14.17 48.10 -22.59
N VAL A 32 -14.26 47.62 -21.35
CA VAL A 32 -15.26 47.93 -20.30
C VAL A 32 -16.71 47.69 -20.73
N ALA A 33 -17.23 46.50 -20.39
CA ALA A 33 -18.61 46.29 -19.97
C ALA A 33 -18.68 44.97 -19.19
N ALA A 34 -19.48 45.00 -18.13
CA ALA A 34 -19.66 43.97 -17.14
C ALA A 34 -20.45 42.74 -17.64
N SER A 35 -20.51 41.74 -16.75
CA SER A 35 -21.49 40.66 -16.67
C SER A 35 -21.12 39.34 -17.36
N THR A 36 -20.83 38.37 -16.49
CA THR A 36 -21.38 37.00 -16.41
C THR A 36 -21.83 36.32 -17.71
N ASP A 37 -21.43 35.04 -17.78
CA ASP A 37 -21.90 33.97 -18.66
C ASP A 37 -21.12 33.80 -19.97
N VAL A 38 -20.18 32.83 -19.96
CA VAL A 38 -19.60 32.27 -21.18
C VAL A 38 -19.59 30.76 -21.09
N GLU A 39 -20.66 30.17 -21.63
CA GLU A 39 -20.62 28.87 -22.30
C GLU A 39 -19.50 28.90 -23.36
N TYR A 40 -18.57 27.95 -23.30
CA TYR A 40 -17.74 27.61 -24.44
C TYR A 40 -18.33 26.37 -25.12
N GLY A 41 -19.24 26.62 -26.05
CA GLY A 41 -19.58 25.70 -27.12
C GLY A 41 -18.73 25.99 -28.35
N CYS A 42 -18.06 24.97 -28.88
CA CYS A 42 -17.62 24.93 -30.27
C CYS A 42 -17.86 23.51 -30.77
N GLU A 43 -18.93 23.34 -31.54
CA GLU A 43 -19.22 22.15 -32.31
C GLU A 43 -18.15 21.97 -33.42
N LEU A 44 -17.55 20.80 -33.47
CA LEU A 44 -16.94 20.24 -34.67
C LEU A 44 -17.52 18.84 -34.86
N ASN A 45 -18.47 18.74 -35.79
CA ASN A 45 -19.14 17.53 -36.21
C ASN A 45 -18.17 16.63 -37.01
N VAL A 46 -17.73 15.51 -36.41
CA VAL A 46 -17.31 14.29 -37.10
C VAL A 46 -17.68 13.08 -36.22
N GLN A 47 -18.67 12.28 -36.62
CA GLN A 47 -18.92 10.92 -36.11
C GLN A 47 -18.59 9.87 -37.20
N PRO A 48 -18.33 8.57 -36.90
CA PRO A 48 -17.99 7.94 -35.62
C PRO A 48 -16.77 6.98 -35.73
N SER A 49 -15.89 6.94 -34.73
CA SER A 49 -14.97 5.79 -34.52
C SER A 49 -14.66 5.63 -33.02
N GLN A 50 -15.57 4.98 -32.30
CA GLN A 50 -15.63 4.93 -30.83
C GLN A 50 -14.57 4.06 -30.14
N GLN A 51 -13.46 3.68 -30.80
CA GLN A 51 -12.38 2.89 -30.17
C GLN A 51 -11.05 3.66 -30.01
N LYS A 52 -10.87 4.80 -30.68
CA LYS A 52 -9.62 5.59 -30.63
C LYS A 52 -9.65 6.71 -29.58
N SER A 53 -10.84 7.17 -29.20
CA SER A 53 -11.03 8.23 -28.20
C SER A 53 -10.72 7.76 -26.77
N GLU A 54 -11.05 6.52 -26.42
CA GLU A 54 -10.78 5.99 -25.07
C GLU A 54 -9.31 5.71 -24.79
N SER A 55 -8.56 5.27 -25.81
CA SER A 55 -7.12 5.00 -25.68
C SER A 55 -6.33 6.29 -25.55
N ILE A 56 -6.64 7.31 -26.36
CA ILE A 56 -6.03 8.65 -26.26
C ILE A 56 -6.40 9.32 -24.92
N ASN A 57 -7.64 9.19 -24.45
CA ASN A 57 -8.05 9.74 -23.16
C ASN A 57 -7.35 9.06 -21.97
N LYS A 58 -7.08 7.74 -22.07
CA LYS A 58 -6.31 7.01 -21.04
C LYS A 58 -4.85 7.41 -21.04
N THR A 59 -4.22 7.61 -22.20
CA THR A 59 -2.81 8.07 -22.27
C THR A 59 -2.68 9.49 -21.73
N VAL A 60 -3.53 10.42 -22.18
CA VAL A 60 -3.51 11.80 -21.70
C VAL A 60 -3.75 11.91 -20.19
N LYS A 61 -4.68 11.12 -19.62
CA LYS A 61 -4.88 11.07 -18.16
C LYS A 61 -3.65 10.55 -17.41
N LYS A 62 -2.97 9.55 -17.96
CA LYS A 62 -1.75 8.99 -17.36
C LYS A 62 -0.60 10.01 -17.39
N ASP A 63 -0.45 10.74 -18.49
CA ASP A 63 0.58 11.76 -18.64
C ASP A 63 0.39 12.90 -17.63
N VAL A 64 -0.87 13.33 -17.41
CA VAL A 64 -1.20 14.34 -16.40
C VAL A 64 -0.90 13.86 -14.98
N GLU A 65 -1.21 12.60 -14.64
CA GLU A 65 -0.89 12.04 -13.32
C GLU A 65 0.62 11.96 -13.06
N LEU A 66 1.42 11.69 -14.09
CA LEU A 66 2.89 11.71 -14.01
C LEU A 66 3.41 13.13 -13.76
N ILE A 67 2.85 14.15 -14.41
CA ILE A 67 3.23 15.54 -14.19
C ILE A 67 2.99 15.95 -12.73
N TYR A 68 1.82 15.65 -12.16
CA TYR A 68 1.55 15.95 -10.75
C TYR A 68 2.50 15.22 -9.81
N ARG A 69 2.80 13.94 -10.09
CA ARG A 69 3.77 13.15 -9.32
C ARG A 69 5.15 13.82 -9.31
N ASP A 70 5.64 14.22 -10.47
CA ASP A 70 6.99 14.75 -10.63
C ASP A 70 7.13 16.12 -9.96
N ILE A 71 6.12 16.99 -10.11
CA ILE A 71 6.08 18.27 -9.41
C ILE A 71 6.01 18.05 -7.90
N PHE A 72 5.18 17.11 -7.42
CA PHE A 72 5.07 16.80 -6.01
C PHE A 72 6.40 16.31 -5.42
N LEU A 73 7.09 15.39 -6.09
CA LEU A 73 8.41 14.90 -5.68
C LEU A 73 9.44 16.03 -5.67
N TRP A 74 9.44 16.89 -6.70
CA TRP A 74 10.30 18.06 -6.75
C TRP A 74 10.04 19.02 -5.58
N CYS A 75 8.78 19.28 -5.22
CA CYS A 75 8.44 20.12 -4.07
C CYS A 75 8.94 19.53 -2.75
N ILE A 76 8.89 18.21 -2.56
CA ILE A 76 9.41 17.55 -1.34
C ILE A 76 10.93 17.64 -1.28
N LEU A 77 11.62 17.33 -2.39
CA LEU A 77 13.08 17.37 -2.47
C LEU A 77 13.63 18.79 -2.28
N THR A 78 12.91 19.81 -2.75
CA THR A 78 13.27 21.24 -2.58
C THR A 78 12.73 21.85 -1.28
N TYR A 79 12.10 21.05 -0.41
CA TYR A 79 11.52 21.48 0.87
C TYR A 79 10.44 22.59 0.77
N ARG A 80 9.71 22.65 -0.35
CA ARG A 80 8.56 23.54 -0.56
C ARG A 80 7.25 22.86 -0.12
N LEU A 81 7.15 22.55 1.17
CA LEU A 81 6.08 21.71 1.72
C LEU A 81 4.67 22.30 1.61
N ALA A 82 4.54 23.63 1.63
CA ALA A 82 3.23 24.29 1.46
C ALA A 82 2.61 23.97 0.09
N ILE A 83 3.41 24.01 -0.98
CA ILE A 83 2.98 23.68 -2.34
C ILE A 83 2.70 22.18 -2.44
N ALA A 84 3.58 21.36 -1.86
CA ALA A 84 3.40 19.91 -1.84
C ALA A 84 2.05 19.49 -1.23
N LYS A 85 1.63 20.14 -0.13
CA LYS A 85 0.33 19.88 0.53
C LYS A 85 -0.86 20.19 -0.38
N ILE A 86 -0.79 21.28 -1.16
CA ILE A 86 -1.85 21.64 -2.12
C ILE A 86 -1.94 20.61 -3.25
N ILE A 87 -0.80 20.25 -3.84
CA ILE A 87 -0.74 19.25 -4.93
C ILE A 87 -1.19 17.88 -4.44
N LEU A 88 -0.83 17.51 -3.21
CA LEU A 88 -1.28 16.28 -2.56
C LEU A 88 -2.81 16.18 -2.52
N GLY A 89 -3.50 17.30 -2.30
CA GLY A 89 -4.95 17.39 -2.35
C GLY A 89 -5.57 17.29 -3.74
N GLN A 90 -4.78 17.24 -4.83
CA GLN A 90 -5.27 17.10 -6.21
C GLN A 90 -4.98 15.72 -6.79
N MET A 91 -3.93 15.04 -6.31
CA MET A 91 -3.55 13.72 -6.81
C MET A 91 -4.64 12.66 -6.55
N LYS A 92 -4.70 11.59 -7.37
CA LYS A 92 -5.58 10.44 -7.07
C LYS A 92 -4.94 9.48 -6.06
N THR A 93 -3.61 9.38 -6.07
CA THR A 93 -2.81 8.47 -5.24
C THR A 93 -2.33 9.14 -3.94
N ARG A 94 -3.17 9.99 -3.32
CA ARG A 94 -2.78 10.85 -2.18
C ARG A 94 -2.18 10.08 -1.00
N ILE A 95 -2.75 8.92 -0.68
CA ILE A 95 -2.30 8.06 0.44
C ILE A 95 -0.86 7.60 0.19
N CYS A 96 -0.59 6.97 -0.95
CA CYS A 96 0.74 6.50 -1.30
C CYS A 96 1.75 7.66 -1.38
N SER A 97 1.37 8.75 -2.05
CA SER A 97 2.22 9.94 -2.19
C SER A 97 2.61 10.54 -0.83
N ALA A 98 1.68 10.60 0.14
CA ALA A 98 1.97 11.06 1.49
C ALA A 98 2.95 10.13 2.23
N LEU A 99 2.81 8.81 2.07
CA LEU A 99 3.74 7.83 2.65
C LEU A 99 5.14 7.92 2.03
N ILE A 100 5.22 8.15 0.72
CA ILE A 100 6.48 8.40 0.00
C ILE A 100 7.13 9.69 0.53
N ALA A 101 6.36 10.76 0.70
CA ALA A 101 6.86 12.01 1.26
C ALA A 101 7.46 11.81 2.66
N SER A 102 6.76 11.08 3.53
CA SER A 102 7.26 10.74 4.86
C SER A 102 8.57 9.95 4.80
N LYS A 103 8.69 8.96 3.90
CA LYS A 103 9.93 8.19 3.70
C LYS A 103 11.09 9.08 3.21
N ILE A 104 10.85 9.96 2.25
CA ILE A 104 11.87 10.87 1.72
C ILE A 104 12.33 11.83 2.83
N LEU A 105 11.41 12.43 3.57
CA LEU A 105 11.75 13.34 4.68
C LEU A 105 12.50 12.63 5.79
N LYS A 106 12.11 11.39 6.15
CA LYS A 106 12.86 10.54 7.09
C LYS A 106 14.26 10.21 6.57
N SER A 107 14.43 9.94 5.28
CA SER A 107 15.76 9.71 4.69
C SER A 107 16.62 10.97 4.70
N LEU A 108 16.01 12.15 4.54
CA LEU A 108 16.71 13.43 4.53
C LEU A 108 17.27 13.79 5.91
N THR A 109 16.69 13.26 7.00
CA THR A 109 17.18 13.52 8.37
C THR A 109 18.57 12.92 8.60
N TYR A 110 18.92 11.84 7.89
CA TYR A 110 20.25 11.24 7.95
C TYR A 110 21.34 12.20 7.44
N TYR A 111 21.02 13.01 6.42
CA TYR A 111 21.94 13.93 5.78
C TYR A 111 21.97 15.32 6.42
N ALA A 112 21.02 15.63 7.31
CA ALA A 112 20.97 16.93 7.97
C ALA A 112 22.14 17.08 8.97
N PRO A 113 22.84 18.23 8.99
CA PRO A 113 24.03 18.43 9.83
C PRO A 113 23.68 18.74 11.30
N ASP A 114 22.57 19.44 11.53
CA ASP A 114 22.17 19.94 12.85
C ASP A 114 20.96 19.20 13.43
N HIS A 115 20.92 19.06 14.77
CA HIS A 115 19.82 18.41 15.49
C HIS A 115 18.49 19.16 15.31
N GLY A 116 18.50 20.50 15.33
CA GLY A 116 17.28 21.29 15.12
C GLY A 116 16.69 21.09 13.72
N SER A 117 17.55 20.94 12.71
CA SER A 117 17.12 20.61 11.35
C SER A 117 16.57 19.19 11.23
N LYS A 118 17.18 18.20 11.92
CA LYS A 118 16.67 16.82 11.98
C LYS A 118 15.29 16.74 12.60
N GLU A 119 15.08 17.43 13.72
CA GLU A 119 13.79 17.42 14.43
C GLU A 119 12.69 18.05 13.57
N ARG A 120 12.98 19.16 12.89
CA ARG A 120 12.05 19.78 11.92
C ARG A 120 11.66 18.81 10.81
N LEU A 121 12.62 18.16 10.18
CA LEU A 121 12.35 17.18 9.12
C LEU A 121 11.52 16.00 9.63
N HIS A 122 11.82 15.49 10.83
CA HIS A 122 11.02 14.44 11.46
C HIS A 122 9.59 14.90 11.77
N SER A 123 9.41 16.12 12.27
CA SER A 123 8.07 16.67 12.53
C SER A 123 7.24 16.79 11.25
N GLU A 124 7.82 17.26 10.15
CA GLU A 124 7.13 17.34 8.87
C GLU A 124 6.84 15.96 8.29
N ALA A 125 7.76 14.99 8.43
CA ALA A 125 7.51 13.61 8.04
C ALA A 125 6.31 13.00 8.78
N ASN A 126 6.18 13.30 10.08
CA ASN A 126 5.03 12.88 10.89
C ASN A 126 3.73 13.56 10.44
N VAL A 127 3.79 14.83 10.03
CA VAL A 127 2.63 15.55 9.48
C VAL A 127 2.14 14.88 8.18
N PHE A 128 3.05 14.46 7.28
CA PHE A 128 2.67 13.68 6.10
C PHE A 128 2.10 12.29 6.43
N GLU A 129 2.60 11.64 7.47
CA GLU A 129 1.99 10.39 7.97
C GLU A 129 0.55 10.63 8.46
N THR A 130 0.31 11.70 9.22
CA THR A 130 -1.05 12.08 9.64
C THR A 130 -1.95 12.36 8.44
N TYR A 131 -1.48 13.07 7.40
CA TYR A 131 -2.27 13.25 6.18
C TYR A 131 -2.65 11.92 5.52
N ALA A 132 -1.73 10.95 5.46
CA ALA A 132 -2.04 9.62 4.92
C ALA A 132 -3.13 8.90 5.71
N ILE A 133 -3.09 8.99 7.05
CA ILE A 133 -4.10 8.44 7.96
C ILE A 133 -5.45 9.09 7.70
N GLU A 134 -5.51 10.42 7.64
CA GLU A 134 -6.76 11.15 7.39
C GLU A 134 -7.37 10.77 6.03
N PHE A 135 -6.57 10.66 4.97
CA PHE A 135 -7.08 10.24 3.66
C PHE A 135 -7.63 8.81 3.68
N VAL A 136 -6.95 7.88 4.36
CA VAL A 136 -7.46 6.51 4.52
C VAL A 136 -8.74 6.51 5.35
N ARG A 137 -8.79 7.26 6.44
CA ARG A 137 -9.96 7.33 7.33
C ARG A 137 -11.18 7.90 6.59
N CYS A 138 -11.01 8.99 5.84
CA CYS A 138 -12.07 9.55 5.00
C CYS A 138 -12.56 8.54 3.95
N SER A 139 -11.63 7.84 3.28
CA SER A 139 -11.98 6.80 2.30
C SER A 139 -12.72 5.65 2.97
N TYR A 140 -12.28 5.22 4.15
CA TYR A 140 -12.84 4.09 4.89
C TYR A 140 -14.27 4.37 5.38
N VAL A 141 -14.53 5.61 5.81
CA VAL A 141 -15.88 6.08 6.17
C VAL A 141 -16.80 6.06 4.94
N TYR A 142 -16.30 6.43 3.76
CA TYR A 142 -17.09 6.41 2.53
C TYR A 142 -17.38 4.99 2.03
N ASN A 143 -16.34 4.18 1.87
CA ASN A 143 -16.48 2.79 1.43
C ASN A 143 -15.32 1.92 1.95
N LYS A 144 -15.63 1.00 2.87
CA LYS A 144 -14.65 0.11 3.48
C LYS A 144 -13.98 -0.83 2.48
N GLN A 145 -14.76 -1.46 1.60
CA GLN A 145 -14.24 -2.46 0.65
C GLN A 145 -13.35 -1.82 -0.40
N GLN A 146 -13.79 -0.71 -1.00
CA GLN A 146 -12.98 0.03 -1.98
C GLN A 146 -11.71 0.60 -1.36
N THR A 147 -11.75 1.02 -0.09
CA THR A 147 -10.55 1.49 0.61
C THR A 147 -9.54 0.37 0.81
N CYS A 148 -10.01 -0.83 1.18
CA CYS A 148 -9.11 -1.97 1.31
C CYS A 148 -8.44 -2.31 -0.03
N GLU A 149 -9.21 -2.33 -1.12
CA GLU A 149 -8.69 -2.52 -2.47
C GLU A 149 -7.67 -1.44 -2.85
N LEU A 150 -7.96 -0.17 -2.56
CA LEU A 150 -7.09 0.96 -2.87
C LEU A 150 -5.73 0.88 -2.14
N ILE A 151 -5.69 0.35 -0.92
CA ILE A 151 -4.46 0.20 -0.14
C ILE A 151 -3.56 -0.93 -0.69
N ILE A 152 -4.16 -2.07 -1.10
CA ILE A 152 -3.41 -3.22 -1.65
C ILE A 152 -3.10 -3.09 -3.13
N ARG A 153 -3.82 -2.24 -3.86
CA ARG A 153 -3.63 -2.04 -5.29
C ARG A 153 -2.21 -1.54 -5.59
N GLN A 154 -1.62 -2.10 -6.64
CA GLN A 154 -0.34 -1.63 -7.18
C GLN A 154 -0.50 -0.30 -7.89
N ILE A 155 0.42 0.61 -7.62
CA ILE A 155 0.42 1.96 -8.18
C ILE A 155 1.53 2.06 -9.23
N ASN A 156 1.14 1.96 -10.50
CA ASN A 156 2.07 2.02 -11.64
C ASN A 156 2.81 3.35 -11.75
N LEU A 157 2.30 4.41 -11.11
CA LEU A 157 2.95 5.72 -11.06
C LEU A 157 4.24 5.71 -10.22
N TYR A 158 4.43 4.75 -9.32
CA TYR A 158 5.60 4.69 -8.43
C TYR A 158 6.37 3.37 -8.56
N GLY A 159 6.26 2.69 -9.71
CA GLY A 159 6.95 1.43 -9.97
C GLY A 159 6.23 0.21 -9.36
N ASP A 160 4.91 0.16 -9.49
CA ASP A 160 4.04 -0.95 -9.07
C ASP A 160 4.11 -1.28 -7.56
N ILE A 161 4.48 -0.30 -6.75
CA ILE A 161 4.46 -0.41 -5.29
C ILE A 161 3.04 -0.31 -4.73
N THR A 162 2.78 -0.97 -3.61
CA THR A 162 1.51 -0.84 -2.87
C THR A 162 1.62 0.18 -1.74
N CYS A 163 0.50 0.76 -1.30
CA CYS A 163 0.49 1.68 -0.16
C CYS A 163 1.00 0.99 1.12
N LEU A 164 0.66 -0.29 1.30
CA LEU A 164 1.09 -1.08 2.44
C LEU A 164 2.61 -1.33 2.44
N GLN A 165 3.19 -1.72 1.29
CA GLN A 165 4.64 -1.87 1.15
C GLN A 165 5.36 -0.56 1.45
N MET A 166 4.81 0.56 0.98
CA MET A 166 5.39 1.88 1.20
C MET A 166 5.31 2.30 2.67
N ALA A 167 4.21 2.00 3.37
CA ALA A 167 4.08 2.25 4.80
C ALA A 167 5.13 1.47 5.62
N ILE A 168 5.36 0.20 5.30
CA ILE A 168 6.40 -0.63 5.92
C ILE A 168 7.78 -0.07 5.61
N ALA A 169 8.05 0.27 4.35
CA ALA A 169 9.35 0.80 3.92
C ALA A 169 9.65 2.21 4.45
N GLY A 170 8.65 2.94 4.93
CA GLY A 170 8.78 4.25 5.58
C GLY A 170 8.70 4.21 7.11
N ASP A 171 8.59 3.02 7.72
CA ASP A 171 8.34 2.83 9.15
C ASP A 171 7.20 3.73 9.70
N ASN A 172 6.07 3.74 8.99
CA ASN A 172 4.88 4.53 9.32
C ASN A 172 3.94 3.70 10.21
N LYS A 173 4.34 3.51 11.47
CA LYS A 173 3.63 2.63 12.43
C LYS A 173 2.23 3.14 12.75
N LYS A 174 2.02 4.47 12.79
CA LYS A 174 0.69 5.03 13.10
C LYS A 174 -0.29 4.73 12.00
N PHE A 175 0.17 4.77 10.74
CA PHE A 175 -0.64 4.38 9.58
C PHE A 175 -1.05 2.91 9.61
N LEU A 176 -0.14 2.00 10.00
CA LEU A 176 -0.45 0.56 10.10
C LEU A 176 -1.40 0.24 11.25
N ASN A 177 -1.42 1.06 12.30
CA ASN A 177 -2.30 0.90 13.45
C ASN A 177 -3.71 1.49 13.21
N GLU A 178 -3.98 2.08 12.04
CA GLU A 178 -5.31 2.58 11.71
C GLU A 178 -6.30 1.42 11.52
N ASP A 179 -7.54 1.60 11.95
CA ASP A 179 -8.61 0.59 11.85
C ASP A 179 -8.80 0.04 10.44
N ALA A 180 -8.61 0.89 9.42
CA ALA A 180 -8.70 0.49 8.02
C ALA A 180 -7.62 -0.53 7.62
N CYS A 181 -6.39 -0.37 8.12
CA CYS A 181 -5.28 -1.28 7.87
C CYS A 181 -5.48 -2.62 8.63
N GLN A 182 -5.97 -2.56 9.87
CA GLN A 182 -6.28 -3.76 10.65
C GLN A 182 -7.45 -4.55 10.06
N ALA A 183 -8.49 -3.87 9.57
CA ALA A 183 -9.60 -4.50 8.87
C ALA A 183 -9.15 -5.14 7.55
N LEU A 184 -8.27 -4.47 6.80
CA LEU A 184 -7.66 -5.02 5.58
C LEU A 184 -6.83 -6.27 5.88
N LEU A 185 -5.95 -6.22 6.90
CA LEU A 185 -5.14 -7.36 7.29
C LEU A 185 -6.01 -8.52 7.76
N THR A 186 -7.05 -8.24 8.54
CA THR A 186 -8.07 -9.22 8.92
C THR A 186 -8.69 -9.84 7.68
N ASN A 187 -9.14 -9.04 6.71
CA ASN A 187 -9.72 -9.56 5.48
C ASN A 187 -8.73 -10.43 4.69
N ILE A 188 -7.45 -10.07 4.63
CA ILE A 188 -6.40 -10.90 3.99
C ILE A 188 -6.16 -12.20 4.77
N TRP A 189 -6.21 -12.16 6.10
CA TRP A 189 -6.04 -13.34 6.95
C TRP A 189 -7.24 -14.28 6.88
N TYR A 190 -8.45 -13.75 6.74
CA TYR A 190 -9.67 -14.54 6.69
C TYR A 190 -10.08 -14.93 5.27
N ASP A 191 -9.63 -14.20 4.22
CA ASP A 191 -9.76 -14.31 2.73
C ASP A 191 -10.98 -15.04 2.13
N LYS A 192 -11.37 -16.20 2.68
CA LYS A 192 -12.49 -17.07 2.26
C LYS A 192 -13.26 -17.78 3.40
N ILE A 193 -13.04 -17.41 4.66
CA ILE A 193 -13.61 -18.09 5.83
C ILE A 193 -14.62 -17.15 6.50
N ASP A 194 -15.89 -17.53 6.50
CA ASP A 194 -16.95 -16.75 7.15
C ASP A 194 -16.68 -16.63 8.67
N PRO A 195 -16.51 -15.41 9.21
CA PRO A 195 -15.94 -15.18 10.54
C PRO A 195 -16.84 -15.61 11.71
N VAL A 196 -18.11 -15.93 11.44
CA VAL A 196 -19.11 -16.25 12.46
C VAL A 196 -19.32 -17.76 12.63
N GLN A 197 -19.23 -18.56 11.55
CA GLN A 197 -19.50 -20.00 11.60
C GLN A 197 -18.26 -20.84 11.95
N GLU A 198 -17.07 -20.36 11.61
CA GLU A 198 -15.86 -21.19 11.58
C GLU A 198 -14.88 -20.91 12.74
N ARG A 199 -15.03 -19.82 13.51
CA ARG A 199 -14.17 -19.60 14.71
C ARG A 199 -14.37 -20.66 15.78
N THR A 200 -15.61 -21.09 16.02
CA THR A 200 -15.91 -22.19 16.93
C THR A 200 -15.40 -23.52 16.37
N ARG A 201 -15.56 -23.77 15.06
CA ARG A 201 -15.05 -24.97 14.41
C ARG A 201 -13.52 -25.07 14.40
N LEU A 202 -12.81 -23.96 14.24
CA LEU A 202 -11.35 -23.92 14.34
C LEU A 202 -10.87 -24.16 15.77
N VAL A 203 -11.49 -23.52 16.76
CA VAL A 203 -11.18 -23.75 18.18
C VAL A 203 -11.53 -25.19 18.57
N ILE A 204 -12.67 -25.72 18.11
CA ILE A 204 -13.06 -27.12 18.31
C ILE A 204 -12.05 -28.04 17.63
N ASN A 205 -11.67 -27.84 16.37
CA ASN A 205 -10.70 -28.69 15.69
C ASN A 205 -9.32 -28.65 16.35
N LEU A 206 -8.84 -27.46 16.75
CA LEU A 206 -7.57 -27.29 17.45
C LEU A 206 -7.58 -27.99 18.81
N LEU A 207 -8.67 -27.85 19.56
CA LEU A 207 -8.87 -28.56 20.82
C LEU A 207 -8.98 -30.06 20.59
N THR A 208 -9.81 -30.51 19.65
CA THR A 208 -10.05 -31.94 19.35
C THR A 208 -8.77 -32.63 18.88
N MET A 209 -7.92 -31.94 18.11
CA MET A 209 -6.59 -32.46 17.76
C MET A 209 -5.71 -32.59 19.01
N GLY A 210 -5.69 -31.60 19.89
CA GLY A 210 -4.99 -31.66 21.19
C GLY A 210 -5.50 -32.77 22.12
N VAL A 211 -6.83 -32.92 22.24
CA VAL A 211 -7.45 -33.97 23.08
C VAL A 211 -7.21 -35.34 22.48
N SER A 212 -7.26 -35.47 21.14
CA SER A 212 -6.99 -36.73 20.45
C SER A 212 -5.55 -37.20 20.65
N GLN A 213 -4.57 -36.30 20.69
CA GLN A 213 -3.17 -36.67 20.97
C GLN A 213 -2.97 -37.14 22.42
N LEU A 214 -3.64 -36.50 23.39
CA LEU A 214 -3.64 -36.97 24.78
C LEU A 214 -4.38 -38.30 24.93
N PHE A 215 -5.47 -38.50 24.18
CA PHE A 215 -6.25 -39.72 24.20
C PHE A 215 -5.52 -40.90 23.56
N ILE A 216 -4.83 -40.68 22.44
CA ILE A 216 -3.95 -41.66 21.79
C ILE A 216 -2.79 -42.03 22.74
N SER A 217 -2.15 -41.05 23.38
CA SER A 217 -1.10 -41.29 24.37
C SER A 217 -1.58 -42.09 25.60
N MET A 218 -2.79 -41.79 26.08
CA MET A 218 -3.44 -42.55 27.16
C MET A 218 -3.84 -43.97 26.75
N TYR A 219 -4.39 -44.15 25.55
CA TYR A 219 -4.75 -45.46 25.01
C TYR A 219 -3.53 -46.35 24.78
N GLU A 220 -2.43 -45.78 24.27
CA GLU A 220 -1.18 -46.49 24.04
C GLU A 220 -0.58 -46.99 25.37
N LYS A 221 -0.63 -46.17 26.42
CA LYS A 221 -0.18 -46.54 27.77
C LYS A 221 -1.01 -47.68 28.37
N HIS A 222 -2.34 -47.63 28.21
CA HIS A 222 -3.24 -48.68 28.69
C HIS A 222 -3.11 -49.99 27.88
N PHE A 223 -2.83 -49.90 26.57
CA PHE A 223 -2.62 -51.06 25.71
C PHE A 223 -1.30 -51.77 26.01
N TYR A 224 -0.23 -51.03 26.34
CA TYR A 224 1.05 -51.62 26.73
C TYR A 224 0.99 -52.36 28.07
N GLU A 225 0.27 -51.80 29.06
CA GLU A 225 0.11 -52.42 30.39
C GLU A 225 -0.76 -53.70 30.36
N ASN A 226 -1.74 -53.76 29.46
CA ASN A 226 -2.50 -54.99 29.25
C ASN A 226 -1.69 -56.08 28.53
N ARG A 227 -0.67 -55.71 27.75
CA ARG A 227 0.22 -56.65 27.08
C ARG A 227 1.27 -57.23 28.03
N SER A 228 1.78 -56.44 28.98
CA SER A 228 2.71 -56.92 30.01
C SER A 228 2.05 -57.92 30.97
N LYS A 229 0.83 -57.65 31.44
CA LYS A 229 0.04 -58.58 32.27
C LYS A 229 -0.24 -59.92 31.57
N LYS A 230 -0.41 -59.90 30.24
CA LYS A 230 -0.65 -61.11 29.42
C LYS A 230 0.61 -61.96 29.22
N GLN A 231 1.80 -61.37 29.31
CA GLN A 231 3.07 -62.11 29.25
C GLN A 231 3.38 -62.79 30.60
N GLU A 232 3.18 -62.10 31.73
CA GLU A 232 3.41 -62.67 33.08
C GLU A 232 2.49 -63.87 33.38
N THR A 233 1.21 -63.77 32.98
CA THR A 233 0.23 -64.86 33.14
C THR A 233 0.55 -66.08 32.29
N ASN A 234 1.04 -65.90 31.07
CA ASN A 234 1.45 -67.01 30.19
C ASN A 234 2.76 -67.69 30.67
N THR A 235 3.67 -66.93 31.30
CA THR A 235 4.87 -67.53 31.91
C THR A 235 4.56 -68.32 33.18
N MET A 236 3.56 -67.91 33.98
CA MET A 236 3.13 -68.68 35.16
C MET A 236 2.40 -69.97 34.79
N THR A 237 1.62 -69.99 33.71
CA THR A 237 0.94 -71.22 33.24
C THR A 237 1.89 -72.19 32.56
N SER A 238 2.88 -71.70 31.79
CA SER A 238 3.91 -72.54 31.16
C SER A 238 4.86 -73.20 32.17
N ASN A 239 5.16 -72.55 33.28
CA ASN A 239 5.98 -73.13 34.34
C ASN A 239 5.23 -74.19 35.16
N HIS A 240 3.90 -74.14 35.18
CA HIS A 240 3.06 -75.14 35.86
C HIS A 240 2.81 -76.39 34.98
N SER A 241 2.84 -76.28 33.65
CA SER A 241 2.69 -77.42 32.73
C SER A 241 3.97 -78.23 32.52
N THR A 242 5.15 -77.65 32.78
CA THR A 242 6.46 -78.30 32.58
C THR A 242 6.92 -79.13 33.80
N ARG A 243 6.16 -79.10 34.91
CA ARG A 243 6.52 -79.77 36.20
C ARG A 243 5.70 -81.03 36.49
N ARG A 244 5.04 -81.62 35.49
CA ARG A 244 4.37 -82.93 35.55
C ARG A 244 5.22 -84.00 34.88
#